data_AF-A0AAU9EYP6-F1
#
_entry.id   AF-A0AAU9EYP6-F1
#
_cell.length_a   1.000
_cell.length_b   1.000
_cell.length_c   1.000
_cell.angle_alpha   90.00
_cell.angle_beta   90.00
_cell.angle_gamma   90.00
#
_symmetry.space_group_name_H-M   'P 1'
#
loop_
_entity.id
_entity.type
_entity.pdbx_description
1 polymer ?
#
loop_
_entity_poly.entity_id
_entity_poly.type
_entity_poly.pdbx_seq_one_letter_code
_entity_poly.pdbx_strand_id
1 'polypeptide(L)'
;MEDPRKSDLKKLTNAISFLQKRKDSHEQQVIIEEVKLAEQSMSANDASHKKIDQMGKVQYLQWMLSQDYHELKLLNETLQTFLDMNQDMKDTEFYKAATQYIDEHCNKSELEAPPQLPK
;
A
#
# COMPACT_ATOMS: atom_id res chain seq x y z
N MET A 1 14.71 3.79 32.30
CA MET A 1 13.40 4.03 31.67
C MET A 1 13.65 4.00 30.17
N GLU A 2 12.94 3.17 29.40
CA GLU A 2 13.17 3.06 27.95
C GLU A 2 12.64 4.32 27.25
N ASP A 3 13.34 4.81 26.23
CA ASP A 3 12.94 6.02 25.51
C ASP A 3 11.57 5.79 24.82
N PRO A 4 10.52 6.56 25.16
CA PRO A 4 9.19 6.36 24.58
C PRO A 4 9.19 6.52 23.05
N ARG A 5 10.10 7.33 22.50
CA ARG A 5 10.23 7.57 21.05
C ARG A 5 10.59 6.31 20.29
N LYS A 6 11.36 5.41 20.91
CA LYS A 6 11.69 4.09 20.35
C LYS A 6 10.43 3.23 20.19
N SER A 7 9.53 3.27 21.16
CA SER A 7 8.26 2.54 21.11
C SER A 7 7.37 3.07 19.98
N ASP A 8 7.29 4.39 19.82
CA ASP A 8 6.46 5.01 18.79
C ASP A 8 7.02 4.77 17.38
N LEU A 9 8.34 4.86 17.20
CA LEU A 9 9.00 4.51 15.94
C LEU A 9 8.75 3.05 15.54
N LYS A 10 8.78 2.13 16.52
CA LYS A 10 8.45 0.72 16.30
C LYS A 10 6.98 0.52 15.91
N LYS A 11 6.04 1.26 16.51
CA LYS A 11 4.62 1.18 16.11
C LYS A 11 4.41 1.67 14.68
N LEU A 12 5.03 2.81 14.32
CA LEU A 12 4.94 3.38 12.97
C LEU A 12 5.49 2.41 11.91
N THR A 13 6.70 1.90 12.11
CA THR A 13 7.34 0.94 11.18
C THR A 13 6.53 -0.36 11.06
N ASN A 14 5.99 -0.88 12.16
CA ASN A 14 5.11 -2.05 12.13
C ASN A 14 3.82 -1.78 11.34
N ALA A 15 3.21 -0.61 11.50
CA ALA A 15 2.00 -0.22 10.79
C ALA A 15 2.25 -0.13 9.28
N ILE A 16 3.36 0.50 8.87
CA ILE A 16 3.74 0.59 7.45
C ILE A 16 4.00 -0.81 6.87
N SER A 17 4.72 -1.68 7.59
CA SER A 17 4.99 -3.05 7.14
C SER A 17 3.71 -3.88 6.98
N PHE A 18 2.75 -3.72 7.90
CA PHE A 18 1.44 -4.36 7.78
C PHE A 18 0.68 -3.87 6.55
N LEU A 19 0.64 -2.55 6.33
CA LEU A 19 -0.06 -1.97 5.20
C LEU A 19 0.55 -2.34 3.85
N GLN A 20 1.88 -2.41 3.75
CA GLN A 20 2.54 -2.91 2.54
C GLN A 20 2.07 -4.32 2.19
N LYS A 21 2.06 -5.24 3.17
CA LYS A 21 1.58 -6.61 2.94
C LYS A 21 0.11 -6.65 2.55
N ARG A 22 -0.72 -5.78 3.14
CA ARG A 22 -2.14 -5.64 2.80
C ARG A 22 -2.31 -5.15 1.36
N LYS A 23 -1.58 -4.09 1.00
CA LYS A 23 -1.54 -3.52 -0.35
C LYS A 23 -1.11 -4.55 -1.39
N ASP A 24 -0.01 -5.25 -1.16
CA ASP A 24 0.51 -6.29 -2.06
C ASP A 24 -0.51 -7.43 -2.25
N SER A 25 -1.23 -7.80 -1.18
CA SER A 25 -2.30 -8.78 -1.27
C SER A 25 -3.49 -8.28 -2.12
N HIS A 26 -3.89 -7.03 -1.95
CA HIS A 26 -4.95 -6.43 -2.77
C HIS A 26 -4.53 -6.27 -4.23
N GLU A 27 -3.28 -5.89 -4.52
CA GLU A 27 -2.73 -5.84 -5.90
C GLU A 27 -2.83 -7.20 -6.57
N GLN A 28 -2.40 -8.27 -5.90
CA GLN A 28 -2.51 -9.63 -6.42
C GLN A 28 -3.96 -10.03 -6.67
N GLN A 29 -4.88 -9.66 -5.78
CA GLN A 29 -6.31 -9.93 -5.96
C GLN A 29 -6.88 -9.18 -7.15
N VAL A 30 -6.54 -7.89 -7.34
CA VAL A 30 -6.95 -7.11 -8.52
C VAL A 30 -6.50 -7.81 -9.80
N ILE A 31 -5.22 -8.19 -9.89
CA ILE A 31 -4.67 -8.89 -11.08
C ILE A 31 -5.45 -10.17 -11.37
N ILE A 32 -5.69 -11.01 -10.35
CA ILE A 32 -6.42 -12.27 -10.52
C ILE A 32 -7.84 -12.03 -11.02
N GLU A 33 -8.55 -11.05 -10.46
CA GLU A 33 -9.95 -10.79 -10.77
C GLU A 33 -10.11 -10.08 -12.13
N GLU A 34 -9.13 -9.26 -12.55
CA GLU A 34 -9.04 -8.69 -13.89
C GLU A 34 -8.81 -9.75 -14.97
N VAL A 35 -7.90 -10.71 -14.72
CA VAL A 35 -7.68 -11.85 -15.63
C VAL A 35 -8.97 -12.67 -15.79
N LYS A 36 -9.66 -12.99 -14.70
CA LYS A 36 -10.95 -13.68 -14.75
C LYS A 36 -12.00 -12.91 -15.56
N LEU A 37 -12.05 -11.58 -15.40
CA LEU A 37 -12.99 -10.74 -16.14
C LEU A 37 -12.69 -10.73 -17.65
N ALA A 38 -11.41 -10.71 -18.02
CA ALA A 38 -10.97 -10.80 -19.41
C ALA A 38 -11.36 -12.16 -20.02
N GLU A 39 -11.09 -13.26 -19.32
CA GLU A 39 -11.47 -14.62 -19.76
C GLU A 39 -12.99 -14.76 -19.96
N GLN A 40 -13.79 -14.26 -19.02
CA GLN A 40 -15.26 -14.28 -19.14
C GLN A 40 -15.76 -13.46 -20.33
N SER A 41 -15.09 -12.34 -20.63
CA SER A 41 -15.45 -11.47 -21.76
C SER A 41 -15.13 -12.10 -23.12
N MET A 42 -14.23 -13.09 -23.17
CA MET A 42 -13.92 -13.85 -24.39
C MET A 42 -14.79 -15.10 -24.56
N SER A 43 -15.52 -15.53 -23.52
CA SER A 43 -16.38 -16.71 -23.60
C SER A 43 -17.71 -16.37 -24.28
N ALA A 44 -18.12 -17.19 -25.26
CA ALA A 44 -19.35 -16.97 -26.04
C ALA A 44 -20.66 -17.19 -25.25
N ASN A 45 -20.57 -17.63 -23.99
CA ASN A 45 -21.72 -17.93 -23.15
C ASN A 45 -21.97 -16.74 -22.22
N ASP A 46 -22.72 -15.77 -22.73
CA ASP A 46 -22.89 -14.43 -22.18
C ASP A 46 -23.79 -14.43 -20.92
N ALA A 47 -23.23 -14.86 -19.78
CA ALA A 47 -23.87 -14.68 -18.48
C ALA A 47 -23.64 -13.24 -18.00
N SER A 48 -24.28 -12.26 -18.65
CA SER A 48 -24.03 -10.83 -18.44
C SER A 48 -24.14 -10.40 -16.97
N HIS A 49 -24.99 -11.06 -16.17
CA HIS A 49 -25.08 -10.84 -14.72
C HIS A 49 -23.77 -11.17 -13.98
N LYS A 50 -23.13 -12.32 -14.28
CA LYS A 50 -21.87 -12.72 -13.65
C LYS A 50 -20.74 -11.75 -14.00
N LYS A 51 -20.75 -11.24 -15.24
CA LYS A 51 -19.78 -10.23 -15.69
C LYS A 51 -19.95 -8.92 -14.92
N ILE A 52 -21.19 -8.47 -14.72
CA ILE A 52 -21.48 -7.26 -13.92
C ILE A 52 -21.01 -7.45 -12.47
N ASP A 53 -21.31 -8.60 -11.85
CA ASP A 53 -20.86 -8.91 -10.49
C ASP A 53 -19.32 -8.91 -10.40
N GLN A 54 -18.64 -9.51 -11.39
CA GLN A 54 -17.19 -9.54 -11.48
C GLN A 54 -16.59 -8.14 -11.66
N MET A 55 -17.19 -7.29 -12.50
CA MET A 55 -16.78 -5.88 -12.65
C MET A 55 -16.92 -5.11 -11.34
N GLY A 56 -18.03 -5.29 -10.62
CA GLY A 56 -18.24 -4.67 -9.31
C GLY A 56 -17.18 -5.10 -8.30
N LYS A 57 -16.79 -6.37 -8.30
CA LYS A 57 -15.71 -6.88 -7.45
C LYS A 57 -14.35 -6.26 -7.78
N VAL A 58 -13.99 -6.15 -9.07
CA VAL A 58 -12.74 -5.51 -9.50
C VAL A 58 -12.71 -4.04 -9.06
N GLN A 59 -13.80 -3.30 -9.29
CA GLN A 59 -13.90 -1.89 -8.87
C GLN A 59 -13.75 -1.74 -7.36
N TYR A 60 -14.38 -2.61 -6.57
CA TYR A 60 -14.24 -2.60 -5.11
C TYR A 60 -12.80 -2.86 -4.66
N LEU A 61 -12.13 -3.85 -5.26
CA LEU A 61 -10.73 -4.17 -4.96
C LEU A 61 -9.78 -3.02 -5.33
N GLN A 62 -9.98 -2.41 -6.50
CA GLN A 62 -9.23 -1.23 -6.93
C GLN A 62 -9.44 -0.04 -5.97
N TRP A 63 -10.68 0.16 -5.49
CA TRP A 63 -10.95 1.18 -4.48
C TRP A 63 -10.22 0.88 -3.16
N MET A 64 -10.28 -0.36 -2.64
CA MET A 64 -9.52 -0.73 -1.43
C MET A 64 -8.02 -0.52 -1.60
N LEU A 65 -7.48 -0.90 -2.77
CA LEU A 65 -6.08 -0.69 -3.09
C LEU A 65 -5.71 0.82 -3.08
N SER A 66 -6.58 1.69 -3.62
CA SER A 66 -6.37 3.14 -3.57
C SER A 66 -6.32 3.67 -2.12
N GLN A 67 -7.12 3.10 -1.22
CA GLN A 67 -7.10 3.45 0.20
C GLN A 67 -5.82 2.98 0.87
N ASP A 68 -5.33 1.79 0.54
CA ASP A 68 -4.05 1.29 1.05
C ASP A 68 -2.88 2.19 0.63
N TYR A 69 -2.85 2.61 -0.64
CA TYR A 69 -1.86 3.56 -1.13
C TYR A 69 -1.91 4.88 -0.36
N HIS A 70 -3.11 5.42 -0.15
CA HIS A 70 -3.29 6.68 0.58
C HIS A 70 -2.85 6.57 2.05
N GLU A 71 -3.27 5.51 2.74
CA GLU A 71 -2.90 5.27 4.14
C GLU A 71 -1.38 5.05 4.29
N LEU A 72 -0.78 4.32 3.36
CA LEU A 72 0.66 4.09 3.32
C LEU A 72 1.43 5.41 3.15
N LYS A 73 0.98 6.26 2.22
CA LYS A 73 1.56 7.60 2.00
C LYS A 73 1.52 8.44 3.27
N LEU A 74 0.36 8.53 3.93
CA LEU A 74 0.21 9.29 5.18
C LEU A 74 1.12 8.79 6.30
N LEU A 75 1.28 7.48 6.44
CA LEU A 75 2.17 6.92 7.46
C LEU A 75 3.64 7.13 7.14
N ASN A 76 4.01 7.11 5.86
CA ASN A 76 5.37 7.45 5.43
C ASN A 76 5.69 8.93 5.70
N GLU A 77 4.77 9.83 5.39
CA GLU A 77 4.89 11.27 5.73
C GLU A 77 4.98 11.48 7.26
N THR A 78 4.20 10.72 8.03
CA THR A 78 4.24 10.75 9.51
C THR A 78 5.59 10.25 10.03
N LEU A 79 6.11 9.16 9.47
CA LEU A 79 7.41 8.61 9.84
C LEU A 79 8.53 9.61 9.50
N GLN A 80 8.50 10.21 8.32
CA GLN A 80 9.45 11.24 7.91
C GLN A 80 9.42 12.44 8.87
N THR A 81 8.23 12.95 9.17
CA THR A 81 8.05 14.04 10.15
C THR A 81 8.60 13.67 11.53
N PHE A 82 8.35 12.43 11.98
CA PHE A 82 8.88 11.95 13.25
C PHE A 82 10.42 11.95 13.26
N LEU A 83 11.07 11.47 12.20
CA LEU A 83 12.53 11.48 12.09
C LEU A 83 13.09 12.90 12.03
N ASP A 84 12.45 13.80 11.28
CA ASP A 84 12.85 15.20 11.16
C ASP A 84 12.75 15.96 12.48
N MET A 85 11.76 15.63 13.32
CA MET A 85 11.61 16.21 14.66
C MET A 85 12.58 15.62 15.70
N ASN A 86 13.13 14.43 15.46
CA ASN A 86 13.97 13.69 16.41
C ASN A 86 15.38 13.43 15.86
N GLN A 87 16.00 14.45 15.26
CA GLN A 87 17.34 14.31 14.67
C GLN A 87 18.44 13.99 15.69
N ASP A 88 18.20 14.27 16.97
CA ASP A 88 19.10 13.88 18.07
C ASP A 88 19.23 12.35 18.20
N MET A 89 18.28 11.59 17.64
CA MET A 89 18.30 10.13 17.64
C MET A 89 19.00 9.52 16.42
N LYS A 90 19.57 10.31 15.51
CA LYS A 90 20.16 9.86 14.23
C LYS A 90 21.17 8.72 14.35
N ASP A 91 21.95 8.72 15.43
CA ASP A 91 22.98 7.70 15.65
C ASP A 91 22.44 6.40 16.24
N THR A 92 21.18 6.38 16.68
CA THR A 92 20.54 5.19 17.23
C THR A 92 20.24 4.18 16.14
N GLU A 93 20.44 2.89 16.46
CA GLU A 93 20.17 1.78 15.54
C GLU A 93 18.71 1.79 15.02
N PHE A 94 17.76 2.19 15.87
CA PHE A 94 16.34 2.25 15.50
C PHE A 94 16.05 3.36 14.48
N TYR A 95 16.70 4.52 14.62
CA TYR A 95 16.56 5.62 13.67
C TYR A 95 17.14 5.24 12.30
N LYS A 96 18.34 4.62 12.30
CA LYS A 96 18.99 4.15 11.07
C LYS A 96 18.14 3.11 10.34
N ALA A 97 17.60 2.14 11.08
CA ALA A 97 16.71 1.13 10.51
C ALA A 97 15.43 1.74 9.90
N ALA A 98 14.82 2.72 10.57
CA ALA A 98 13.64 3.41 10.05
C ALA A 98 13.96 4.26 8.80
N THR A 99 15.11 4.94 8.79
CA THR A 99 15.57 5.74 7.64
C THR A 99 15.84 4.84 6.43
N GLN A 100 16.55 3.73 6.63
CA GLN A 100 16.80 2.75 5.57
C GLN A 100 15.48 2.18 5.01
N TYR A 101 14.51 1.93 5.87
CA TYR A 101 13.19 1.46 5.46
C TYR A 101 12.44 2.49 4.59
N ILE A 102 12.54 3.79 4.90
CA ILE A 102 12.01 4.86 4.04
C ILE A 102 12.69 4.84 2.66
N ASP A 103 14.01 4.75 2.63
CA ASP A 103 14.76 4.76 1.37
C ASP A 103 14.44 3.55 0.48
N GLU A 104 14.27 2.38 1.09
CA GLU A 104 13.97 1.14 0.37
C GLU A 104 12.53 1.06 -0.13
N HIS A 105 11.57 1.56 0.66
CA HIS A 105 10.15 1.28 0.42
C HIS A 105 9.27 2.50 0.18
N CYS A 106 9.73 3.70 0.51
CA CYS A 106 8.95 4.93 0.37
C CYS A 106 9.47 5.79 -0.78
N ASN A 107 10.79 5.93 -0.90
CA ASN A 107 11.42 6.75 -1.94
C ASN A 107 11.47 6.08 -3.33
N LYS A 108 11.29 4.75 -3.41
CA LYS A 108 11.27 4.02 -4.69
C LYS A 108 9.88 3.84 -5.31
N SER A 109 8.79 4.16 -4.60
CA SER A 109 7.43 3.78 -5.01
C SER A 109 6.51 4.92 -5.44
N GLU A 110 6.95 6.19 -5.44
CA GLU A 110 6.12 7.30 -5.95
C GLU A 110 6.80 8.02 -7.13
N LEU A 111 6.56 7.50 -8.33
CA LEU A 111 6.37 8.34 -9.53
C LEU A 111 5.46 7.70 -10.59
N GLU A 112 4.94 6.49 -10.38
CA GLU A 112 3.85 5.98 -11.20
C GLU A 112 2.55 6.15 -10.44
N ALA A 113 1.75 7.11 -10.92
CA ALA A 113 0.38 7.32 -10.49
C ALA A 113 -0.38 5.98 -10.48
N PRO A 114 -1.43 5.83 -9.63
CA PRO A 114 -2.33 4.69 -9.73
C PRO A 114 -2.76 4.52 -11.19
N PRO A 115 -2.88 3.27 -11.70
CA PRO A 115 -3.27 3.01 -13.08
C PRO A 115 -4.51 3.85 -13.41
N GLN A 116 -4.37 4.81 -14.32
CA GLN A 116 -5.49 5.62 -14.73
C GLN A 116 -6.51 4.70 -15.39
N LEU A 117 -7.71 4.65 -14.80
CA LEU A 117 -8.83 3.91 -15.35
C LEU A 117 -9.08 4.42 -16.79
N PRO A 118 -9.14 3.52 -17.79
CA PRO A 118 -9.58 3.92 -19.12
C PRO A 118 -11.03 4.43 -19.03
N LYS A 119 -11.27 5.61 -19.61
CA LYS A 119 -12.60 6.22 -19.76
C LYS A 119 -13.49 5.43 -20.71
#